data_AF-A0ABD3QEH0-F1
#
_entry.id   AF-A0ABD3QEH0-F1
#
_cell.length_a   1.000
_cell.length_b   1.000
_cell.length_c   1.000
_cell.angle_alpha   90.00
_cell.angle_beta   90.00
_cell.angle_gamma   90.00
#
_symmetry.space_group_name_H-M   'P 1'
#
loop_
_entity.id
_entity.type
_entity.pdbx_description
1 polymer ?
#
loop_
_entity_poly.entity_id
_entity_poly.type
_entity_poly.pdbx_seq_one_letter_code
_entity_poly.pdbx_strand_id
1 'polypeptide(L)'
;MASLDRERRGGPARAREYFREFRSQKSEEERARSIEEARDLNGVNPLVCIGGAGFAWACAGALWALTTYLGYLFASHPIDDDSVYVVQRLASVFRNVVVGLSSLASGFFGVVGVGIFLLGVRVAYGVVVGELDPTPIKRPKSEEIVLPDVWGLMTGKRPNRRGKRGGGGGNDNPFGL
;
A
#
# COMPACT_ATOMS: atom_id res chain seq x y z
N MET A 1 15.71 -58.56 3.29
CA MET A 1 14.52 -57.65 3.21
C MET A 1 14.59 -56.64 4.35
N ALA A 2 15.55 -55.72 4.29
CA ALA A 2 15.74 -54.68 5.31
C ALA A 2 16.32 -53.45 4.63
N SER A 3 15.50 -52.43 4.33
CA SER A 3 15.96 -51.06 4.08
C SER A 3 14.88 -50.02 3.74
N LEU A 4 13.62 -50.37 3.48
CA LEU A 4 12.65 -49.42 2.90
C LEU A 4 11.58 -48.86 3.86
N ASP A 5 11.92 -48.55 5.12
CA ASP A 5 10.90 -48.06 6.07
C ASP A 5 11.37 -46.98 7.07
N ARG A 6 12.29 -46.10 6.65
CA ARG A 6 12.76 -44.97 7.49
C ARG A 6 12.38 -43.56 7.02
N GLU A 7 11.75 -43.40 5.86
CA GLU A 7 11.53 -42.06 5.28
C GLU A 7 10.13 -41.45 5.45
N ARG A 8 9.15 -42.17 6.03
CA ARG A 8 7.75 -41.69 6.17
C ARG A 8 7.36 -41.14 7.55
N ARG A 9 8.27 -40.46 8.26
CA ARG A 9 7.92 -39.68 9.48
C ARG A 9 8.53 -38.27 9.43
N GLY A 10 8.02 -37.43 8.52
CA GLY A 10 8.17 -35.97 8.62
C GLY A 10 7.32 -35.44 9.77
N GLY A 11 7.87 -35.44 10.98
CA GLY A 11 7.15 -35.08 12.21
C GLY A 11 6.83 -33.59 12.37
N PRO A 12 6.03 -33.22 13.38
CA PRO A 12 5.60 -31.84 13.70
C PRO A 12 6.77 -30.89 14.02
N ALA A 13 7.98 -31.42 14.18
CA ALA A 13 9.21 -30.64 14.35
C ALA A 13 9.55 -29.81 13.09
N ARG A 14 9.44 -30.40 11.89
CA ARG A 14 9.72 -29.65 10.64
C ARG A 14 8.66 -28.57 10.39
N ALA A 15 7.38 -28.88 10.64
CA ALA A 15 6.32 -27.88 10.54
C ALA A 15 6.55 -26.72 11.51
N ARG A 16 6.99 -26.98 12.75
CA ARG A 16 7.35 -25.94 13.72
C ARG A 16 8.55 -25.11 13.27
N GLU A 17 9.56 -25.71 12.64
CA GLU A 17 10.69 -24.99 12.04
C GLU A 17 10.24 -24.07 10.90
N TYR A 18 9.45 -24.58 9.95
CA TYR A 18 8.86 -23.77 8.88
C TYR A 18 8.05 -22.58 9.42
N PHE A 19 7.16 -22.82 10.40
CA PHE A 19 6.40 -21.75 11.03
C PHE A 19 7.25 -20.77 11.86
N ARG A 20 8.42 -21.19 12.35
CA ARG A 20 9.36 -20.34 13.10
C ARG A 20 10.23 -19.51 12.16
N GLU A 21 10.54 -20.03 10.98
CA GLU A 21 11.25 -19.34 9.89
C GLU A 21 10.37 -18.24 9.27
N PHE A 22 9.08 -18.49 9.04
CA PHE A 22 8.10 -17.45 8.67
C PHE A 22 7.84 -16.43 9.80
N ARG A 23 8.10 -16.83 11.04
CA ARG A 23 8.03 -15.98 12.22
C ARG A 23 9.43 -15.53 12.64
N SER A 24 10.31 -15.28 11.67
CA SER A 24 11.49 -14.45 11.87
C SER A 24 11.02 -13.12 12.43
N GLN A 25 11.03 -13.01 13.76
CA GLN A 25 10.86 -11.76 14.44
C GLN A 25 12.06 -10.93 14.00
N LYS A 26 11.84 -9.95 13.10
CA LYS A 26 12.78 -8.86 12.85
C LYS A 26 13.40 -8.49 14.20
N SER A 27 14.73 -8.51 14.27
CA SER A 27 15.48 -8.07 15.44
C SER A 27 14.95 -6.71 15.90
N GLU A 28 14.92 -6.40 17.20
CA GLU A 28 14.42 -5.12 17.70
C GLU A 28 15.13 -3.93 17.03
N GLU A 29 16.39 -4.09 16.67
CA GLU A 29 17.18 -3.12 15.93
C GLU A 29 16.72 -2.96 14.47
N GLU A 30 16.33 -4.04 13.79
CA GLU A 30 15.77 -3.98 12.43
C GLU A 30 14.36 -3.38 12.44
N ARG A 31 13.58 -3.60 13.51
CA ARG A 31 12.28 -2.95 13.70
C ARG A 31 12.46 -1.44 13.90
N ALA A 32 13.38 -1.04 14.76
CA ALA A 32 13.71 0.37 14.99
C ALA A 32 14.16 1.06 13.68
N ARG A 33 15.07 0.44 12.92
CA ARG A 33 15.50 0.96 11.61
C ARG A 33 14.35 1.03 10.61
N SER A 34 13.46 0.03 10.57
CA SER A 34 12.29 0.08 9.68
C SER A 34 11.27 1.15 10.09
N ILE A 35 11.20 1.49 11.38
CA ILE A 35 10.36 2.58 11.88
C ILE A 35 11.00 3.94 11.56
N GLU A 36 12.32 4.05 11.63
CA GLU A 36 13.06 5.25 11.24
C GLU A 36 12.98 5.50 9.73
N GLU A 37 13.17 4.46 8.92
CA GLU A 37 13.00 4.53 7.46
C GLU A 37 11.56 4.86 7.06
N ALA A 38 10.56 4.30 7.78
CA ALA A 38 9.15 4.66 7.57
C ALA A 38 8.79 6.08 8.06
N ARG A 39 9.63 6.69 8.92
CA ARG A 39 9.48 8.08 9.39
C ARG A 39 10.23 9.07 8.50
N ASP A 40 11.10 8.60 7.62
CA ASP A 40 11.74 9.43 6.61
C ASP A 40 10.69 9.84 5.56
N LEU A 41 10.37 11.14 5.55
CA LEU A 41 9.37 11.73 4.65
C LEU A 41 10.03 12.46 3.47
N ASN A 42 11.33 12.23 3.23
CA ASN A 42 12.06 12.83 2.13
C ASN A 42 11.42 12.49 0.76
N GLY A 43 11.21 13.52 -0.07
CA GLY A 43 10.56 13.40 -1.38
C GLY A 43 9.02 13.49 -1.38
N VAL A 44 8.36 13.59 -0.21
CA VAL A 44 6.93 13.90 -0.15
C VAL A 44 6.73 15.41 -0.31
N ASN A 45 6.00 15.82 -1.36
CA ASN A 45 5.69 17.22 -1.57
C ASN A 45 4.55 17.67 -0.61
N PRO A 46 4.81 18.59 0.34
CA PRO A 46 3.81 19.01 1.33
C PRO A 46 2.57 19.64 0.68
N LEU A 47 2.72 20.30 -0.48
CA LEU A 47 1.58 20.88 -1.20
C LEU A 47 0.62 19.81 -1.73
N VAL A 48 1.14 18.65 -2.15
CA VAL A 48 0.30 17.53 -2.63
C VAL A 48 -0.43 16.89 -1.45
N CYS A 49 0.21 16.75 -0.29
CA CYS A 49 -0.45 16.27 0.93
C CYS A 49 -1.57 17.22 1.39
N ILE A 50 -1.31 18.53 1.45
CA ILE A 50 -2.32 19.51 1.88
C ILE A 50 -3.47 19.59 0.87
N GLY A 51 -3.17 19.56 -0.43
CA GLY A 51 -4.19 19.49 -1.49
C GLY A 51 -5.05 18.22 -1.39
N GLY A 52 -4.43 17.07 -1.15
CA GLY A 52 -5.13 15.80 -0.92
C GLY A 52 -6.00 15.80 0.34
N ALA A 53 -5.53 16.43 1.42
CA ALA A 53 -6.31 16.60 2.65
C ALA A 53 -7.55 17.49 2.42
N GLY A 54 -7.38 18.61 1.70
CA GLY A 54 -8.48 19.48 1.31
C GLY A 54 -9.52 18.77 0.45
N PHE A 55 -9.08 17.94 -0.50
CA PHE A 55 -9.98 17.13 -1.32
C PHE A 55 -10.75 16.08 -0.49
N ALA A 56 -10.08 15.38 0.42
CA ALA A 56 -10.73 14.43 1.33
C ALA A 56 -11.78 15.12 2.21
N TRP A 57 -11.48 16.31 2.72
CA TRP A 57 -12.43 17.15 3.46
C TRP A 57 -13.62 17.61 2.61
N ALA A 58 -13.38 17.99 1.34
CA ALA A 58 -14.45 18.35 0.42
C ALA A 58 -15.39 17.16 0.16
N CYS A 59 -14.84 15.96 -0.02
CA CYS A 59 -15.62 14.73 -0.15
C CYS A 59 -16.43 14.42 1.11
N ALA A 60 -15.81 14.55 2.30
CA ALA A 60 -16.51 14.38 3.58
C ALA A 60 -17.67 15.37 3.71
N GLY A 61 -17.44 16.65 3.41
CA GLY A 61 -18.48 17.69 3.42
C GLY A 61 -19.61 17.40 2.42
N ALA A 62 -19.28 16.93 1.21
CA ALA A 62 -20.27 16.54 0.22
C ALA A 62 -21.14 15.36 0.69
N LEU A 63 -20.54 14.34 1.30
CA LEU A 63 -21.24 13.20 1.89
C LEU A 63 -22.13 13.60 3.08
N TRP A 64 -21.67 14.55 3.91
CA TRP A 64 -22.48 15.12 4.98
C TRP A 64 -23.70 15.88 4.44
N ALA A 65 -23.50 16.73 3.42
CA ALA A 65 -24.57 17.46 2.76
C ALA A 65 -25.59 16.50 2.11
N LEU A 66 -25.10 15.44 1.45
CA LEU A 66 -25.94 14.37 0.91
C LEU A 66 -26.77 13.69 2.01
N THR A 67 -26.16 13.40 3.16
CA THR A 67 -26.86 12.79 4.31
C THR A 67 -27.99 13.69 4.81
N THR A 68 -27.75 15.01 4.89
CA THR A 68 -28.76 15.99 5.30
C THR A 68 -29.88 16.11 4.25
N TYR A 69 -29.53 16.12 2.97
CA TYR A 69 -30.48 16.15 1.86
C TYR A 69 -31.38 14.91 1.84
N LEU A 70 -30.81 13.71 2.04
CA LEU A 70 -31.58 12.47 2.14
C LEU A 70 -32.54 12.49 3.33
N GLY A 71 -32.11 13.03 4.47
CA GLY A 71 -32.98 13.24 5.63
C GLY A 71 -34.18 14.11 5.29
N TYR A 72 -33.97 15.23 4.60
CA TYR A 72 -35.04 16.09 4.12
C TYR A 72 -35.95 15.39 3.11
N LEU A 73 -35.38 14.68 2.13
CA LEU A 73 -36.11 13.97 1.08
C LEU A 73 -37.05 12.90 1.66
N PHE A 74 -36.59 12.19 2.69
CA PHE A 74 -37.38 11.17 3.37
C PHE A 74 -38.45 11.75 4.30
N ALA A 75 -38.22 12.95 4.86
CA ALA A 75 -39.22 13.68 5.60
C ALA A 75 -40.33 14.23 4.69
N SER A 76 -40.00 14.68 3.48
CA SER A 76 -40.96 15.23 2.53
C SER A 76 -41.76 14.16 1.76
N HIS A 77 -41.29 12.91 1.74
CA HIS A 77 -41.99 11.77 1.15
C HIS A 77 -42.28 10.70 2.21
N PRO A 78 -43.33 10.87 3.04
CA PRO A 78 -43.81 9.80 3.91
C PRO A 78 -44.23 8.58 3.07
N ILE A 79 -44.12 7.37 3.63
CA ILE A 79 -44.56 6.15 2.93
C ILE A 79 -46.08 6.08 3.06
N ASP A 80 -46.80 6.07 1.94
CA ASP A 80 -48.26 5.96 1.93
C ASP A 80 -48.73 4.65 2.59
N ASP A 81 -49.69 4.76 3.51
CA ASP A 81 -50.26 3.63 4.26
C ASP A 81 -51.04 2.64 3.37
N ASP A 82 -51.37 3.04 2.13
CA ASP A 82 -52.10 2.22 1.16
C ASP A 82 -51.19 1.26 0.34
N SER A 83 -49.87 1.29 0.59
CA SER A 83 -48.90 0.45 -0.12
C SER A 83 -48.76 -0.95 0.51
N VAL A 84 -48.38 -1.93 -0.31
CA VAL A 84 -48.18 -3.33 0.15
C VAL A 84 -47.18 -3.36 1.33
N TYR A 85 -47.59 -3.95 2.45
CA TYR A 85 -46.85 -4.01 3.72
C TYR A 85 -45.35 -4.38 3.60
N VAL A 86 -45.02 -5.28 2.68
CA VAL A 86 -43.63 -5.69 2.42
C VAL A 86 -42.79 -4.54 1.86
N VAL A 87 -43.35 -3.75 0.94
CA VAL A 87 -42.67 -2.61 0.29
C VAL A 87 -42.39 -1.51 1.32
N GLN A 88 -43.32 -1.25 2.24
CA GLN A 88 -43.16 -0.26 3.30
C GLN A 88 -41.99 -0.61 4.24
N ARG A 89 -41.89 -1.87 4.68
CA ARG A 89 -40.78 -2.34 5.53
C ARG A 89 -39.44 -2.25 4.81
N LEU A 90 -39.42 -2.67 3.55
CA LEU A 90 -38.21 -2.63 2.74
C LEU A 90 -37.73 -1.18 2.55
N ALA A 91 -38.63 -0.28 2.15
CA ALA A 91 -38.32 1.14 1.97
C ALA A 91 -37.80 1.79 3.26
N SER A 92 -38.41 1.49 4.41
CA SER A 92 -37.94 1.97 5.72
C SER A 92 -36.51 1.50 6.05
N VAL A 93 -36.21 0.22 5.81
CA VAL A 93 -34.86 -0.32 6.01
C VAL A 93 -33.87 0.34 5.05
N PHE A 94 -34.21 0.49 3.78
CA PHE A 94 -33.34 1.14 2.78
C PHE A 94 -33.02 2.59 3.16
N ARG A 95 -33.99 3.37 3.63
CA ARG A 95 -33.75 4.75 4.11
C ARG A 95 -32.71 4.79 5.23
N ASN A 96 -32.85 3.90 6.21
CA ASN A 96 -31.92 3.81 7.33
C ASN A 96 -30.52 3.33 6.89
N VAL A 97 -30.45 2.35 5.99
CA VAL A 97 -29.18 1.86 5.45
C VAL A 97 -28.45 2.94 4.66
N VAL A 98 -29.14 3.66 3.78
CA VAL A 98 -28.51 4.70 2.94
C VAL A 98 -28.04 5.88 3.80
N VAL A 99 -28.85 6.35 4.75
CA VAL A 99 -28.45 7.42 5.69
C VAL A 99 -27.29 6.96 6.58
N GLY A 100 -27.34 5.73 7.08
CA GLY A 100 -26.29 5.14 7.90
C GLY A 100 -24.96 5.02 7.15
N LEU A 101 -24.98 4.47 5.93
CA LEU A 101 -23.78 4.34 5.09
C LEU A 101 -23.21 5.70 4.69
N SER A 102 -24.06 6.67 4.37
CA SER A 102 -23.62 8.01 3.99
C SER A 102 -22.95 8.73 5.17
N SER A 103 -23.53 8.61 6.37
CA SER A 103 -22.93 9.15 7.60
C SER A 103 -21.61 8.46 7.96
N LEU A 104 -21.51 7.14 7.79
CA LEU A 104 -20.29 6.39 8.07
C LEU A 104 -19.18 6.74 7.07
N ALA A 105 -19.52 6.83 5.79
CA ALA A 105 -18.59 7.27 4.74
C ALA A 105 -18.08 8.70 5.01
N SER A 106 -18.98 9.63 5.35
CA SER A 106 -18.60 11.00 5.75
C SER A 106 -17.63 11.00 6.93
N GLY A 107 -17.89 10.18 7.95
CA GLY A 107 -16.99 10.05 9.12
C GLY A 107 -15.61 9.50 8.74
N PHE A 108 -15.57 8.46 7.91
CA PHE A 108 -14.32 7.87 7.43
C PHE A 108 -13.48 8.87 6.63
N PHE A 109 -14.08 9.56 5.65
CA PHE A 109 -13.39 10.61 4.89
C PHE A 109 -12.94 11.78 5.78
N GLY A 110 -13.70 12.11 6.82
CA GLY A 110 -13.28 13.09 7.83
C GLY A 110 -12.01 12.66 8.56
N VAL A 111 -11.97 11.44 9.09
CA VAL A 111 -10.79 10.91 9.80
C VAL A 111 -9.58 10.79 8.87
N VAL A 112 -9.77 10.25 7.66
CA VAL A 112 -8.71 10.17 6.64
C VAL A 112 -8.19 11.55 6.27
N GLY A 113 -9.08 12.52 6.08
CA GLY A 113 -8.72 13.91 5.80
C GLY A 113 -7.87 14.53 6.90
N VAL A 114 -8.22 14.31 8.16
CA VAL A 114 -7.40 14.73 9.32
C VAL A 114 -6.05 14.03 9.33
N GLY A 115 -5.98 12.72 9.04
CA GLY A 115 -4.72 11.97 8.98
C GLY A 115 -3.76 12.49 7.91
N ILE A 116 -4.26 12.71 6.69
CA ILE A 116 -3.47 13.27 5.58
C ILE A 116 -3.04 14.71 5.90
N PHE A 117 -3.93 15.50 6.52
CA PHE A 117 -3.60 16.86 6.95
C PHE A 117 -2.46 16.88 7.96
N LEU A 118 -2.51 16.05 9.01
CA LEU A 118 -1.46 15.96 10.04
C LEU A 118 -0.12 15.51 9.45
N LEU A 119 -0.14 14.56 8.50
CA LEU A 119 1.06 14.19 7.74
C LEU A 119 1.60 15.38 6.95
N GLY A 120 0.73 16.10 6.23
CA GLY A 120 1.09 17.31 5.49
C GLY A 120 1.73 18.38 6.38
N VAL A 121 1.17 18.62 7.57
CA VAL A 121 1.73 19.55 8.57
C VAL A 121 3.10 19.08 9.06
N ARG A 122 3.27 17.78 9.35
CA ARG A 122 4.56 17.22 9.76
C ARG A 122 5.63 17.38 8.68
N VAL A 123 5.29 17.11 7.42
CA VAL A 123 6.19 17.31 6.28
C VAL A 123 6.51 18.79 6.09
N ALA A 124 5.50 19.66 6.13
CA ALA A 124 5.68 21.10 5.99
C ALA A 124 6.58 21.67 7.10
N TYR A 125 6.40 21.22 8.35
CA TYR A 125 7.25 21.61 9.47
C TYR A 125 8.70 21.19 9.23
N GLY A 126 8.95 19.95 8.82
CA GLY A 126 10.32 19.48 8.58
C GLY A 126 10.99 20.10 7.34
N VAL A 127 10.21 20.52 6.34
CA VAL A 127 10.71 21.34 5.22
C VAL A 127 11.08 22.75 5.70
N VAL A 128 10.28 23.37 6.58
CA VAL A 128 10.54 24.70 7.13
C VAL A 128 11.74 24.71 8.09
N VAL A 129 11.95 23.64 8.85
CA VAL A 129 13.08 23.48 9.79
C VAL A 129 14.41 23.17 9.08
N GLY A 130 14.37 22.88 7.77
CA GLY A 130 15.58 22.68 6.96
C GLY A 130 16.23 21.30 7.12
N GLU A 131 15.55 20.34 7.75
CA GLU A 131 15.99 18.94 7.86
C GLU A 131 15.51 18.07 6.69
N LEU A 132 14.43 18.46 6.00
CA LEU A 132 13.93 17.75 4.81
C LEU A 132 14.29 18.51 3.53
N ASP A 133 14.98 17.82 2.61
CA ASP A 133 15.30 18.32 1.28
C ASP A 133 14.05 18.18 0.37
N PRO A 134 13.46 19.29 -0.12
CA PRO A 134 12.26 19.27 -0.97
C PRO A 134 12.56 18.85 -2.42
N THR A 135 13.82 18.63 -2.78
CA THR A 135 14.14 18.12 -4.12
C THR A 135 13.71 16.66 -4.24
N PRO A 136 13.05 16.28 -5.36
CA PRO A 136 12.71 14.89 -5.60
C PRO A 136 14.03 14.12 -5.75
N ILE A 137 14.42 13.37 -4.72
CA ILE A 137 15.43 12.34 -4.87
C ILE A 137 14.87 11.38 -5.92
N LYS A 138 15.35 11.50 -7.16
CA LYS A 138 15.30 10.41 -8.12
C LYS A 138 15.95 9.24 -7.41
N ARG A 139 15.15 8.32 -6.86
CA ARG A 139 15.68 7.08 -6.30
C ARG A 139 16.65 6.53 -7.36
N PRO A 140 17.92 6.24 -7.01
CA PRO A 140 18.76 5.53 -7.94
C PRO A 140 18.03 4.24 -8.30
N LYS A 141 17.97 4.00 -9.60
CA LYS A 141 17.31 2.87 -10.27
C LYS A 141 18.06 1.56 -9.97
N SER A 142 18.52 1.36 -8.73
CA SER A 142 19.53 0.35 -8.36
C SER A 142 18.99 -0.82 -7.55
N GLU A 143 17.70 -0.85 -7.25
CA GLU A 143 17.02 -2.12 -7.01
C GLU A 143 16.14 -2.43 -8.22
N GLU A 144 16.82 -2.65 -9.34
CA GLU A 144 16.40 -3.71 -10.25
C GLU A 144 16.35 -4.98 -9.39
N ILE A 145 15.21 -5.22 -8.76
CA ILE A 145 14.84 -6.55 -8.28
C ILE A 145 14.80 -7.37 -9.56
N VAL A 146 15.96 -7.93 -9.91
CA VAL A 146 16.09 -9.00 -10.90
C VAL A 146 15.31 -10.15 -10.29
N LEU A 147 14.00 -10.16 -10.52
CA LEU A 147 13.19 -11.33 -10.29
C LEU A 147 13.85 -12.42 -11.15
N PRO A 148 14.44 -13.47 -10.55
CA PRO A 148 14.89 -14.60 -11.35
C PRO A 148 13.67 -15.05 -12.14
N ASP A 149 13.82 -15.16 -13.46
CA ASP A 149 12.74 -15.46 -14.39
C ASP A 149 12.08 -16.79 -13.98
N VAL A 150 11.06 -16.71 -13.12
CA VAL A 150 10.44 -17.86 -12.44
C VAL A 150 9.80 -18.76 -13.49
N TRP A 151 9.32 -18.14 -14.57
CA TRP A 151 8.84 -18.78 -15.77
C TRP A 151 9.94 -19.56 -16.51
N GLY A 152 11.16 -19.00 -16.60
CA GLY A 152 12.33 -19.69 -17.16
C GLY A 152 12.81 -20.87 -16.31
N LEU A 153 12.72 -20.73 -14.98
CA LEU A 153 13.02 -21.79 -14.00
C LEU A 153 12.00 -22.94 -14.08
N MET A 154 10.71 -22.64 -14.27
CA MET A 154 9.65 -23.64 -14.44
C MET A 154 9.66 -24.36 -15.80
N THR A 155 10.12 -23.70 -16.87
CA THR A 155 10.11 -24.26 -18.23
C THR A 155 11.45 -24.89 -18.64
N GLY A 156 12.40 -25.00 -17.71
CA GLY A 156 13.72 -25.61 -17.95
C GLY A 156 14.61 -24.85 -18.93
N LYS A 157 14.21 -23.63 -19.33
CA LYS A 157 15.00 -22.79 -20.23
C LYS A 157 16.10 -22.10 -19.43
N ARG A 158 17.33 -22.62 -19.57
CA ARG A 158 18.54 -21.99 -19.01
C ARG A 158 18.68 -20.56 -19.57
N PRO A 159 19.02 -19.56 -18.74
CA PRO A 159 19.28 -18.21 -19.22
C PRO A 159 20.51 -18.22 -20.14
N ASN A 160 20.30 -17.72 -21.36
CA ASN A 160 21.27 -17.70 -22.44
C ASN A 160 22.38 -16.69 -22.13
N ARG A 161 23.52 -17.18 -21.61
CA ARG A 161 24.70 -16.38 -21.27
C ARG A 161 25.42 -15.98 -22.58
N ARG A 162 24.91 -14.98 -23.29
CA ARG A 162 25.48 -14.49 -24.55
C ARG A 162 25.61 -12.96 -24.50
N GLY A 163 26.80 -12.48 -24.17
CA GLY A 163 27.10 -11.05 -24.25
C GLY A 163 28.35 -10.54 -23.52
N LYS A 164 29.50 -11.24 -23.56
CA LYS A 164 30.80 -10.57 -23.32
C LYS A 164 31.93 -11.29 -24.05
N ARG A 165 32.13 -10.93 -25.32
CA ARG A 165 33.33 -11.25 -26.09
C ARG A 165 33.55 -10.13 -27.12
N GLY A 166 34.69 -9.45 -27.01
CA GLY A 166 35.21 -8.54 -28.04
C GLY A 166 35.65 -7.20 -27.48
N GLY A 167 36.97 -6.99 -27.38
CA GLY A 167 37.56 -5.67 -27.09
C GLY A 167 38.87 -5.67 -26.32
N GLY A 168 39.75 -6.66 -26.51
CA GLY A 168 41.13 -6.63 -26.02
C GLY A 168 42.08 -6.76 -27.20
N GLY A 169 42.49 -5.63 -27.76
CA GLY A 169 43.52 -5.54 -28.80
C GLY A 169 44.67 -4.69 -28.26
N GLY A 170 45.80 -5.33 -28.01
CA GLY A 170 47.04 -4.67 -27.61
C GLY A 170 47.67 -3.91 -28.76
N ASN A 171 48.34 -2.80 -28.44
CA ASN A 171 49.36 -2.14 -29.24
C ASN A 171 50.38 -1.56 -28.25
N ASP A 172 51.27 -2.42 -27.75
CA ASP A 172 52.53 -1.99 -27.17
C ASP A 172 53.51 -1.84 -28.35
N ASN A 173 53.94 -0.61 -28.64
CA ASN A 173 54.98 -0.33 -29.62
C ASN A 173 56.32 -0.13 -28.89
N PRO A 174 57.25 -1.10 -28.89
CA PRO A 174 58.64 -0.86 -28.57
C PRO A 174 59.40 -0.58 -29.88
N PHE A 175 59.90 0.66 -30.03
CA PHE A 175 60.80 1.17 -31.08
C PHE A 175 60.22 1.52 -32.46
N GLY A 176 60.40 2.79 -32.84
CA GLY A 176 61.05 3.15 -34.11
C GLY A 176 60.21 3.80 -35.23
N LEU A 177 60.35 5.13 -35.31
CA LEU A 177 60.03 6.07 -36.42
C LEU A 177 58.59 6.58 -36.55
#